data_AF-A0A3P1BST9-F1
#
_entry.id   AF-A0A3P1BST9-F1
#
_cell.length_a   1.000
_cell.length_b   1.000
_cell.length_c   1.000
_cell.angle_alpha   90.00
_cell.angle_beta   90.00
_cell.angle_gamma   90.00
#
_symmetry.space_group_name_H-M   'P 1'
#
loop_
_entity.id
_entity.type
_entity.pdbx_description
1 polymer ?
#
loop_
_entity_poly.entity_id
_entity_poly.type
_entity_poly.pdbx_seq_one_letter_code
_entity_poly.pdbx_strand_id
1 'polypeptide(L)'
;MATVDENDEKRPENELHGEAIPNENLPAKKPHREELTSEQQIRRRTLKAFAWFGLAGIVPYSVWKWIMIQPKEARLPKVFREVLTANEKVANSYFSNVNLAPTFPKEQAAKNVRVNGKDGLRSPIDKEAWRLTVERPGQKPLLVSLDELKAMPKQEIIYQFKCIEGWSQIQHWAGVNFAEFVTKYQLGKKTGSDDWYPYVGLKTPDGGYYVGIDTPSVLHPQTILAYEMNNEPLQDLHGAPLRLIIPVKYGVKNLKRIGSIWFSDERPRDFWAERGYDYHVGL
;
A
#
# COMPACT_ATOMS: atom_id res chain seq x y z
N MET A 1 50.20 -80.03 29.55
CA MET A 1 50.87 -81.35 29.45
C MET A 1 49.90 -82.26 28.72
N ALA A 2 50.40 -82.98 27.71
CA ALA A 2 49.68 -83.94 26.86
C ALA A 2 48.70 -83.32 25.84
N THR A 3 48.64 -83.71 24.57
CA THR A 3 49.48 -84.50 23.64
C THR A 3 48.79 -84.34 22.28
N VAL A 4 49.58 -84.43 21.21
CA VAL A 4 49.12 -84.61 19.83
C VAL A 4 48.35 -85.92 19.73
N ASP A 5 47.26 -85.95 18.96
CA ASP A 5 46.79 -87.19 18.36
C ASP A 5 46.31 -86.92 16.93
N GLU A 6 46.96 -87.63 16.03
CA GLU A 6 46.81 -87.65 14.58
C GLU A 6 45.96 -88.88 14.27
N ASN A 7 44.83 -88.73 13.56
CA ASN A 7 44.18 -89.90 12.97
C ASN A 7 43.61 -89.56 11.59
N ASP A 8 44.07 -90.41 10.69
CA ASP A 8 43.86 -90.53 9.25
C ASP A 8 42.59 -91.34 8.99
N GLU A 9 41.63 -90.82 8.19
CA GLU A 9 40.72 -91.72 7.46
C GLU A 9 40.09 -91.09 6.20
N LYS A 10 40.63 -91.52 5.05
CA LYS A 10 39.99 -91.91 3.79
C LYS A 10 38.66 -91.26 3.33
N ARG A 11 38.81 -90.56 2.21
CA ARG A 11 37.94 -90.36 1.02
C ARG A 11 36.68 -91.24 0.88
N PRO A 12 35.60 -90.68 0.30
CA PRO A 12 35.25 -91.08 -1.07
C PRO A 12 35.00 -89.92 -2.03
N GLU A 13 35.34 -90.14 -3.29
CA GLU A 13 34.98 -89.30 -4.44
C GLU A 13 33.46 -89.36 -4.66
N ASN A 14 32.85 -88.21 -4.95
CA ASN A 14 31.62 -88.19 -5.73
C ASN A 14 31.53 -86.91 -6.57
N GLU A 15 31.68 -87.14 -7.88
CA GLU A 15 31.01 -86.54 -9.04
C GLU A 15 30.72 -85.02 -9.08
N LEU A 16 31.30 -84.41 -10.12
CA LEU A 16 31.00 -83.07 -10.60
C LEU A 16 29.52 -82.93 -11.01
N HIS A 17 28.86 -81.91 -10.46
CA HIS A 17 27.93 -81.09 -11.24
C HIS A 17 28.35 -79.63 -11.10
N GLY A 18 28.78 -79.05 -12.22
CA GLY A 18 29.22 -77.66 -12.30
C GLY A 18 28.04 -76.71 -12.13
N GLU A 19 28.04 -75.96 -11.03
CA GLU A 19 27.33 -74.70 -10.94
C GLU A 19 28.26 -73.58 -11.39
N ALA A 20 27.95 -72.99 -12.55
CA ALA A 20 28.60 -71.78 -13.02
C ALA A 20 28.15 -70.61 -12.13
N ILE A 21 29.05 -70.13 -11.26
CA ILE A 21 28.85 -68.89 -10.51
C ILE A 21 28.81 -67.72 -11.52
N PRO A 22 27.77 -66.86 -11.51
CA PRO A 22 27.71 -65.73 -12.42
C PRO A 22 28.82 -64.73 -12.10
N ASN A 23 29.57 -64.34 -13.13
CA ASN A 23 30.59 -63.31 -13.05
C ASN A 23 29.91 -61.96 -12.75
N GLU A 24 29.98 -61.53 -11.48
CA GLU A 24 29.44 -60.24 -11.03
C GLU A 24 30.24 -59.12 -11.70
N ASN A 25 29.64 -58.48 -12.71
CA ASN A 25 30.20 -57.31 -13.39
C ASN A 25 30.37 -56.16 -12.38
N LEU A 26 31.58 -56.01 -11.84
CA LEU A 26 31.98 -54.81 -11.11
C LEU A 26 31.75 -53.58 -12.02
N PRO A 27 31.04 -52.54 -11.55
CA PRO A 27 30.79 -51.36 -12.37
C PRO A 27 32.10 -50.69 -12.76
N ALA A 28 32.24 -50.36 -14.05
CA ALA A 28 33.43 -49.69 -14.58
C ALA A 28 33.80 -48.47 -13.71
N LYS A 29 35.05 -48.43 -13.25
CA LYS A 29 35.61 -47.33 -12.45
C LYS A 29 35.38 -46.02 -13.22
N LYS A 30 34.58 -45.12 -12.67
CA LYS A 30 34.32 -43.79 -13.29
C LYS A 30 35.67 -43.15 -13.64
N PRO A 31 35.84 -42.57 -14.84
CA PRO A 31 37.11 -42.01 -15.25
C PRO A 31 37.60 -40.99 -14.21
N HIS A 32 38.87 -41.12 -13.80
CA HIS A 32 39.51 -40.20 -12.86
C HIS A 32 39.53 -38.82 -13.50
N ARG A 33 38.79 -37.88 -12.91
CA ARG A 33 38.76 -36.49 -13.39
C ARG A 33 40.12 -35.89 -13.09
N GLU A 34 40.92 -35.60 -14.12
CA GLU A 34 42.21 -34.93 -13.95
C GLU A 34 42.06 -33.68 -13.07
N GLU A 35 42.81 -33.64 -11.97
CA GLU A 35 42.80 -32.50 -11.06
C GLU A 35 43.54 -31.32 -11.71
N LEU A 36 42.85 -30.19 -11.81
CA LEU A 36 43.39 -28.97 -12.40
C LEU A 36 44.59 -28.47 -11.58
N THR A 37 45.64 -27.99 -12.25
CA THR A 37 46.78 -27.34 -11.58
C THR A 37 46.33 -26.07 -10.84
N SER A 38 47.07 -25.65 -9.81
CA SER A 38 46.73 -24.45 -9.03
C SER A 38 46.55 -23.20 -9.91
N GLU A 39 47.39 -23.03 -10.93
CA GLU A 39 47.26 -21.93 -11.90
C GLU A 39 45.99 -22.02 -12.75
N GLN A 40 45.64 -23.22 -13.23
CA GLN A 40 44.39 -23.44 -13.97
C GLN A 40 43.17 -23.18 -13.09
N GLN A 41 43.23 -23.56 -11.81
CA GLN A 41 42.18 -23.25 -10.84
C GLN A 41 42.04 -21.75 -10.59
N ILE A 42 43.16 -21.03 -10.40
CA ILE A 42 43.19 -19.58 -10.23
C ILE A 42 42.62 -18.89 -11.48
N ARG A 43 43.11 -19.21 -12.69
CA ARG A 43 42.61 -18.63 -13.95
C ARG A 43 41.11 -18.87 -14.13
N ARG A 44 40.62 -20.08 -13.85
CA ARG A 44 39.19 -20.40 -13.93
C ARG A 44 38.37 -19.60 -12.91
N ARG A 45 38.85 -19.44 -11.68
CA ARG A 45 38.19 -18.62 -10.65
C ARG A 45 38.18 -17.15 -11.02
N THR A 46 39.29 -16.62 -11.53
CA THR A 46 39.42 -15.23 -11.99
C THR A 46 38.48 -14.95 -13.17
N LEU A 47 38.46 -15.81 -14.19
CA LEU A 47 37.54 -15.67 -15.33
C LEU A 47 36.07 -15.72 -14.88
N LYS A 48 35.72 -16.64 -13.97
CA LYS A 48 34.39 -16.68 -13.37
C LYS A 48 34.08 -15.41 -12.60
N ALA A 49 35.01 -14.89 -11.82
CA ALA A 49 34.82 -13.67 -11.04
C ALA A 49 34.61 -12.45 -11.95
N PHE A 50 35.39 -12.29 -13.02
CA PHE A 50 35.19 -11.21 -14.00
C PHE A 50 33.89 -11.37 -14.78
N ALA A 51 33.49 -12.60 -15.15
CA ALA A 51 32.21 -12.85 -15.77
C ALA A 51 31.04 -12.48 -14.83
N TRP A 52 31.12 -12.88 -13.56
CA TRP A 52 30.14 -12.50 -12.55
C TRP A 52 30.11 -10.99 -12.31
N PHE A 53 31.25 -10.32 -12.26
CA PHE A 53 31.34 -8.87 -12.12
C PHE A 53 30.72 -8.15 -13.33
N GLY A 54 31.02 -8.59 -14.56
CA GLY A 54 30.41 -8.05 -15.77
C GLY A 54 28.90 -8.24 -15.80
N LEU A 55 28.40 -9.43 -15.45
CA LEU A 55 26.96 -9.72 -15.33
C LEU A 55 26.31 -8.84 -14.25
N ALA A 56 26.96 -8.67 -13.10
CA ALA A 56 26.49 -7.83 -12.00
C ALA A 56 26.46 -6.33 -12.36
N GLY A 57 27.18 -5.87 -13.39
CA GLY A 57 27.06 -4.51 -13.91
C GLY A 57 26.03 -4.37 -15.03
N ILE A 58 26.07 -5.27 -16.02
CA ILE A 58 25.23 -5.20 -17.23
C ILE A 58 23.76 -5.43 -16.87
N VAL A 59 23.46 -6.40 -16.00
CA VAL A 59 22.07 -6.73 -15.67
C VAL A 59 21.38 -5.56 -14.96
N PRO A 60 21.90 -4.99 -13.84
CA PRO A 60 21.27 -3.83 -13.20
C PRO A 60 21.18 -2.61 -14.11
N TYR A 61 22.21 -2.33 -14.92
CA TYR A 61 22.17 -1.23 -15.87
C TYR A 61 21.08 -1.42 -16.93
N SER A 62 20.96 -2.63 -17.47
CA SER A 62 19.95 -2.95 -18.48
C SER A 62 18.53 -2.87 -17.91
N VAL A 63 18.34 -3.36 -16.68
CA VAL A 63 17.07 -3.25 -15.94
C VAL A 63 16.74 -1.79 -15.65
N TRP A 64 17.69 -1.01 -15.13
CA TRP A 64 17.52 0.41 -14.87
C TRP A 64 17.14 1.17 -16.14
N LYS A 65 17.87 0.94 -17.24
CA LYS A 65 17.57 1.53 -18.55
C LYS A 65 16.17 1.14 -19.02
N TRP A 66 15.81 -0.15 -18.92
CA TRP A 66 14.48 -0.66 -19.30
C TRP A 66 13.36 0.00 -18.49
N ILE A 67 13.53 0.18 -17.17
CA ILE A 67 12.57 0.89 -16.31
C ILE A 67 12.42 2.35 -16.74
N MET A 68 13.55 3.04 -17.01
CA MET A 68 13.54 4.47 -17.33
C MET A 68 12.96 4.80 -18.72
N ILE A 69 12.99 3.85 -19.66
CA ILE A 69 12.38 4.02 -21.00
C ILE A 69 10.90 3.61 -21.05
N GLN A 70 10.34 3.05 -19.97
CA GLN A 70 8.92 2.70 -19.94
C GLN A 70 8.05 3.95 -20.15
N PRO A 71 6.86 3.80 -20.75
CA PRO A 71 5.89 4.88 -20.82
C PRO A 71 5.58 5.40 -19.40
N LYS A 72 5.42 6.72 -19.29
CA LYS A 72 5.11 7.37 -18.02
C LYS A 72 3.60 7.50 -17.85
N GLU A 73 3.12 7.14 -16.67
CA GLU A 73 1.75 7.37 -16.21
C GLU A 73 1.80 8.26 -14.97
N ALA A 74 1.14 9.42 -15.05
CA ALA A 74 1.15 10.42 -13.97
C ALA A 74 2.58 10.73 -13.47
N ARG A 75 3.49 11.03 -14.41
CA ARG A 75 4.91 11.37 -14.19
C ARG A 75 5.83 10.24 -13.69
N LEU A 76 5.32 9.04 -13.41
CA LEU A 76 6.15 7.87 -13.06
C LEU A 76 6.21 6.85 -14.21
N PRO A 77 7.36 6.18 -14.42
CA PRO A 77 7.41 4.95 -15.21
C PRO A 77 6.31 3.95 -14.80
N LYS A 78 5.65 3.34 -15.79
CA LYS A 78 4.54 2.40 -15.58
C LYS A 78 4.84 1.30 -14.56
N VAL A 79 6.06 0.74 -14.58
CA VAL A 79 6.49 -0.31 -13.64
C VAL A 79 6.39 0.15 -12.18
N PHE A 80 6.74 1.41 -11.87
CA PHE A 80 6.58 1.92 -10.51
C PHE A 80 5.11 2.07 -10.13
N ARG A 81 4.24 2.42 -11.08
CA ARG A 81 2.78 2.47 -10.85
C ARG A 81 2.19 1.10 -10.58
N GLU A 82 2.64 0.08 -11.29
CA GLU A 82 2.23 -1.30 -11.07
C GLU A 82 2.63 -1.78 -9.67
N VAL A 83 3.84 -1.46 -9.22
CA VAL A 83 4.29 -1.74 -7.84
C VAL A 83 3.41 -1.04 -6.81
N LEU A 84 3.11 0.25 -7.00
CA LEU A 84 2.22 0.99 -6.09
C LEU A 84 0.81 0.40 -6.06
N THR A 85 0.29 -0.03 -7.22
CA THR A 85 -1.02 -0.68 -7.32
C THR A 85 -1.01 -2.06 -6.64
N ALA A 86 0.09 -2.81 -6.74
CA ALA A 86 0.24 -4.07 -6.03
C ALA A 86 0.28 -3.84 -4.51
N ASN A 87 1.01 -2.81 -4.05
CA ASN A 87 1.04 -2.41 -2.64
C ASN A 87 -0.36 -2.02 -2.13
N GLU A 88 -1.12 -1.26 -2.92
CA GLU A 88 -2.52 -0.93 -2.61
C GLU A 88 -3.38 -2.20 -2.47
N LYS A 89 -3.26 -3.19 -3.37
CA LYS A 89 -4.02 -4.45 -3.26
C LYS A 89 -3.71 -5.20 -1.99
N VAL A 90 -2.43 -5.26 -1.63
CA VAL A 90 -1.99 -5.88 -0.37
C VAL A 90 -2.54 -5.09 0.81
N ALA A 91 -2.45 -3.75 0.80
CA ALA A 91 -3.03 -2.89 1.83
C ALA A 91 -4.53 -3.11 2.04
N ASN A 92 -5.28 -3.13 0.94
CA ASN A 92 -6.73 -3.37 0.97
C ASN A 92 -7.10 -4.76 1.48
N SER A 93 -6.25 -5.77 1.31
CA SER A 93 -6.54 -7.14 1.78
C SER A 93 -6.55 -7.29 3.30
N TYR A 94 -5.89 -6.39 4.04
CA TYR A 94 -5.91 -6.35 5.50
C TYR A 94 -6.57 -5.09 6.07
N PHE A 95 -7.07 -4.20 5.21
CA PHE A 95 -7.88 -3.06 5.65
C PHE A 95 -9.15 -3.57 6.33
N SER A 96 -9.48 -2.98 7.47
CA SER A 96 -10.66 -3.34 8.25
C SER A 96 -11.23 -2.10 8.91
N ASN A 97 -12.55 -1.93 8.82
CA ASN A 97 -13.27 -0.89 9.55
C ASN A 97 -13.31 -1.11 11.06
N VAL A 98 -12.77 -2.25 11.55
CA VAL A 98 -12.58 -2.55 12.97
C VAL A 98 -11.20 -2.08 13.46
N ASN A 99 -10.22 -1.96 12.57
CA ASN A 99 -8.87 -1.56 12.93
C ASN A 99 -8.77 -0.03 13.01
N LEU A 100 -9.08 0.50 14.18
CA LEU A 100 -9.06 1.93 14.44
C LEU A 100 -7.62 2.47 14.54
N ALA A 101 -7.40 3.67 14.01
CA ALA A 101 -6.20 4.44 14.29
C ALA A 101 -6.13 4.79 15.79
N PRO A 102 -4.94 4.74 16.41
CA PRO A 102 -4.77 5.13 17.81
C PRO A 102 -5.30 6.53 18.09
N THR A 103 -6.04 6.65 19.20
CA THR A 103 -6.56 7.92 19.70
C THR A 103 -5.78 8.37 20.94
N PHE A 104 -5.77 9.67 21.20
CA PHE A 104 -5.00 10.28 22.27
C PHE A 104 -5.87 11.20 23.14
N PRO A 105 -5.48 11.46 24.40
CA PRO A 105 -6.11 12.50 25.21
C PRO A 105 -5.99 13.89 24.58
N LYS A 106 -6.99 14.75 24.78
CA LYS A 106 -7.04 16.12 24.21
C LYS A 106 -5.83 16.96 24.63
N GLU A 107 -5.29 16.72 25.82
CA GLU A 107 -4.16 17.44 26.41
C GLU A 107 -2.86 17.22 25.62
N GLN A 108 -2.76 16.11 24.88
CA GLN A 108 -1.62 15.81 24.01
C GLN A 108 -1.74 16.46 22.62
N ALA A 109 -2.91 16.99 22.27
CA ALA A 109 -3.10 17.66 21.00
C ALA A 109 -2.27 18.94 20.93
N ALA A 110 -1.66 19.18 19.77
CA ALA A 110 -0.88 20.39 19.56
C ALA A 110 -1.75 21.64 19.63
N LYS A 111 -1.38 22.57 20.53
CA LYS A 111 -2.04 23.87 20.66
C LYS A 111 -1.99 24.67 19.36
N ASN A 112 -0.84 24.64 18.69
CA ASN A 112 -0.62 25.24 17.38
C ASN A 112 -0.45 24.13 16.34
N VAL A 113 -1.53 23.85 15.60
CA VAL A 113 -1.52 22.83 14.55
C VAL A 113 -0.70 23.31 13.36
N ARG A 114 0.17 22.46 12.83
CA ARG A 114 1.01 22.80 11.68
C ARG A 114 0.17 22.87 10.40
N VAL A 115 0.40 23.89 9.58
CA VAL A 115 -0.23 24.03 8.26
C VAL A 115 0.49 23.14 7.24
N ASN A 116 -0.20 22.14 6.68
CA ASN A 116 0.29 21.29 5.59
C ASN A 116 -0.14 21.85 4.22
N GLY A 117 0.71 22.64 3.56
CA GLY A 117 0.43 23.19 2.23
C GLY A 117 -0.73 24.21 2.16
N LYS A 118 -0.85 24.87 1.00
CA LYS A 118 -1.87 25.90 0.70
C LYS A 118 -2.70 25.59 -0.56
N ASP A 119 -2.60 24.37 -1.08
CA ASP A 119 -3.31 23.96 -2.29
C ASP A 119 -4.82 24.03 -2.09
N GLY A 120 -5.53 24.65 -3.05
CA GLY A 120 -6.97 24.90 -2.98
C GLY A 120 -7.42 26.00 -2.00
N LEU A 121 -6.47 26.75 -1.42
CA LEU A 121 -6.74 27.87 -0.48
C LEU A 121 -6.42 29.26 -1.04
N ARG A 122 -6.06 29.36 -2.33
CA ARG A 122 -5.54 30.61 -2.93
C ARG A 122 -6.60 31.69 -3.10
N SER A 123 -7.84 31.28 -3.35
CA SER A 123 -8.97 32.20 -3.51
C SER A 123 -9.69 32.39 -2.18
N PRO A 124 -10.07 33.62 -1.81
CA PRO A 124 -10.98 33.84 -0.69
C PRO A 124 -12.35 33.22 -1.00
N ILE A 125 -13.09 32.84 0.04
CA ILE A 125 -14.47 32.37 -0.08
C ILE A 125 -15.35 33.12 0.93
N ASP A 126 -16.60 33.35 0.54
CA ASP A 126 -17.63 33.73 1.50
C ASP A 126 -18.09 32.48 2.25
N LYS A 127 -17.79 32.43 3.55
CA LYS A 127 -18.10 31.28 4.42
C LYS A 127 -19.60 31.19 4.73
N GLU A 128 -20.31 32.30 4.74
CA GLU A 128 -21.75 32.36 5.02
C GLU A 128 -22.55 31.90 3.79
N ALA A 129 -22.09 32.27 2.59
CA ALA A 129 -22.65 31.79 1.33
C ALA A 129 -22.18 30.38 0.94
N TRP A 130 -21.14 29.85 1.58
CA TRP A 130 -20.60 28.53 1.27
C TRP A 130 -21.63 27.43 1.50
N ARG A 131 -21.72 26.49 0.55
CA ARG A 131 -22.50 25.25 0.66
C ARG A 131 -21.65 24.10 0.12
N LEU A 132 -21.71 22.96 0.79
CA LEU A 132 -21.17 21.71 0.27
C LEU A 132 -22.05 21.24 -0.89
N THR A 133 -21.45 21.04 -2.06
CA THR A 133 -22.14 20.48 -3.22
C THR A 133 -21.92 18.97 -3.28
N VAL A 134 -22.97 18.19 -3.10
CA VAL A 134 -22.95 16.74 -3.33
C VAL A 134 -23.47 16.46 -4.73
N GLU A 135 -22.58 16.04 -5.62
CA GLU A 135 -22.95 15.65 -6.97
C GLU A 135 -23.61 14.26 -6.95
N ARG A 136 -24.74 14.13 -7.64
CA ARG A 136 -25.55 12.91 -7.66
C ARG A 136 -25.82 12.50 -9.11
N PRO A 137 -25.29 11.35 -9.58
CA PRO A 137 -25.53 10.91 -10.95
C PRO A 137 -27.02 10.82 -11.29
N GLY A 138 -27.44 11.51 -12.35
CA GLY A 138 -28.84 11.52 -12.80
C GLY A 138 -29.81 12.33 -11.92
N GLN A 139 -29.32 13.07 -10.92
CA GLN A 139 -30.15 13.90 -10.03
C GLN A 139 -29.59 15.32 -9.91
N LYS A 140 -30.41 16.26 -9.43
CA LYS A 140 -29.91 17.60 -9.10
C LYS A 140 -28.86 17.50 -7.97
N PRO A 141 -27.78 18.29 -7.99
CA PRO A 141 -26.86 18.35 -6.87
C PRO A 141 -27.59 18.70 -5.58
N LEU A 142 -27.19 18.06 -4.48
CA LEU A 142 -27.65 18.43 -3.14
C LEU A 142 -26.71 19.50 -2.61
N LEU A 143 -27.26 20.59 -2.10
CA LEU A 143 -26.51 21.65 -1.43
C LEU A 143 -26.73 21.54 0.07
N VAL A 144 -25.65 21.36 0.83
CA VAL A 144 -25.69 21.21 2.29
C VAL A 144 -24.96 22.39 2.93
N SER A 145 -25.64 23.11 3.81
CA SER A 145 -25.07 24.19 4.60
C SER A 145 -24.18 23.67 5.73
N LEU A 146 -23.32 24.55 6.25
CA LEU A 146 -22.51 24.22 7.41
C LEU A 146 -23.38 23.94 8.65
N ASP A 147 -24.49 24.65 8.81
CA ASP A 147 -25.42 24.47 9.92
C ASP A 147 -26.15 23.12 9.85
N GLU A 148 -26.53 22.67 8.65
CA GLU A 148 -27.09 21.32 8.46
C GLU A 148 -26.10 20.21 8.86
N LEU A 149 -24.80 20.41 8.59
CA LEU A 149 -23.75 19.49 9.04
C LEU A 149 -23.57 19.54 10.57
N LYS A 150 -23.61 20.74 11.16
CA LYS A 150 -23.51 20.93 12.62
C LYS A 150 -24.73 20.39 13.38
N ALA A 151 -25.90 20.30 12.74
CA ALA A 151 -27.10 19.70 13.30
C ALA A 151 -27.04 18.16 13.37
N MET A 152 -26.04 17.53 12.75
CA MET A 152 -25.79 16.08 12.83
C MET A 152 -25.01 15.72 14.11
N PRO A 153 -25.02 14.45 14.55
CA PRO A 153 -24.20 14.01 15.68
C PRO A 153 -22.74 14.39 15.51
N LYS A 154 -22.22 15.18 16.46
CA LYS A 154 -20.83 15.62 16.48
C LYS A 154 -19.93 14.48 16.95
N GLN A 155 -18.90 14.20 16.16
CA GLN A 155 -17.83 13.26 16.50
C GLN A 155 -16.52 14.04 16.67
N GLU A 156 -15.80 13.71 17.74
CA GLU A 156 -14.45 14.22 17.97
C GLU A 156 -13.42 13.14 17.65
N ILE A 157 -12.27 13.55 17.16
CA ILE A 157 -11.11 12.68 16.98
C ILE A 157 -9.82 13.39 17.35
N ILE A 158 -9.05 12.72 18.20
CA ILE A 158 -7.71 13.13 18.58
C ILE A 158 -6.78 12.00 18.12
N TYR A 159 -6.02 12.25 17.06
CA TYR A 159 -5.18 11.23 16.43
C TYR A 159 -3.84 11.82 16.00
N GLN A 160 -2.87 10.95 15.73
CA GLN A 160 -1.59 11.37 15.18
C GLN A 160 -1.73 11.57 13.66
N PHE A 161 -1.85 12.82 13.23
CA PHE A 161 -1.78 13.21 11.83
C PHE A 161 -0.36 12.94 11.31
N LYS A 162 -0.24 12.21 10.20
CA LYS A 162 1.05 11.90 9.56
C LYS A 162 1.12 12.59 8.20
N CYS A 163 2.06 13.51 8.04
CA CYS A 163 2.32 14.17 6.76
C CYS A 163 3.28 13.33 5.92
N ILE A 164 3.08 13.35 4.59
CA ILE A 164 3.99 12.70 3.65
C ILE A 164 5.39 13.34 3.65
N GLU A 165 5.51 14.58 4.13
CA GLU A 165 6.77 15.33 4.26
C GLU A 165 7.66 14.85 5.43
N GLY A 166 7.29 13.75 6.11
CA GLY A 166 8.11 13.11 7.14
C GLY A 166 7.91 13.65 8.56
N TRP A 167 6.84 14.39 8.82
CA TRP A 167 6.49 14.85 10.18
C TRP A 167 5.11 14.34 10.59
N SER A 168 4.90 14.21 11.91
CA SER A 168 3.60 13.88 12.49
C SER A 168 3.28 14.77 13.68
N GLN A 169 1.99 14.89 14.01
CA GLN A 169 1.52 15.71 15.11
C GLN A 169 0.19 15.14 15.63
N ILE A 170 0.03 15.05 16.96
CA ILE A 170 -1.26 14.74 17.56
C ILE A 170 -2.16 15.98 17.40
N GLN A 171 -3.31 15.80 16.77
CA GLN A 171 -4.24 16.89 16.42
C GLN A 171 -5.65 16.54 16.89
N HIS A 172 -6.40 17.56 17.28
CA HIS A 172 -7.79 17.43 17.74
C HIS A 172 -8.74 18.09 16.74
N TRP A 173 -9.64 17.28 16.21
CA TRP A 173 -10.63 17.67 15.21
C TRP A 173 -12.03 17.30 15.68
N ALA A 174 -13.02 18.06 15.24
CA ALA A 174 -14.42 17.70 15.45
C ALA A 174 -15.28 18.05 14.23
N GLY A 175 -16.31 17.25 14.02
CA GLY A 175 -17.16 17.34 12.84
C GLY A 175 -18.26 16.30 12.83
N VAL A 176 -18.78 15.99 11.64
CA VAL A 176 -19.72 14.89 11.45
C VAL A 176 -18.99 13.67 10.90
N ASN A 177 -19.35 12.49 11.39
CA ASN A 177 -18.88 11.23 10.83
C ASN A 177 -19.30 11.12 9.34
N PHE A 178 -18.38 10.74 8.46
CA PHE A 178 -18.68 10.70 7.03
C PHE A 178 -19.70 9.61 6.70
N ALA A 179 -19.64 8.44 7.34
CA ALA A 179 -20.64 7.39 7.15
C ALA A 179 -22.03 7.85 7.60
N GLU A 180 -22.15 8.59 8.71
CA GLU A 180 -23.41 9.20 9.15
C GLU A 180 -23.94 10.23 8.15
N PHE A 181 -23.06 11.05 7.56
CA PHE A 181 -23.40 11.97 6.48
C PHE A 181 -23.97 11.23 5.26
N VAL A 182 -23.31 10.14 4.86
CA VAL A 182 -23.75 9.30 3.74
C VAL A 182 -25.10 8.65 4.02
N THR A 183 -25.30 8.12 5.23
CA THR A 183 -26.57 7.53 5.65
C THR A 183 -27.70 8.55 5.64
N LYS A 184 -27.51 9.72 6.27
CA LYS A 184 -28.53 10.78 6.38
C LYS A 184 -29.06 11.21 5.01
N TYR A 185 -28.18 11.36 4.03
CA TYR A 185 -28.52 11.84 2.69
C TYR A 185 -28.67 10.72 1.65
N GLN A 186 -28.63 9.44 2.07
CA GLN A 186 -28.79 8.25 1.23
C GLN A 186 -27.86 8.28 0.00
N LEU A 187 -26.57 8.52 0.26
CA LEU A 187 -25.55 8.69 -0.78
C LEU A 187 -24.78 7.38 -1.01
N GLY A 188 -23.97 7.35 -2.07
CA GLY A 188 -22.95 6.32 -2.30
C GLY A 188 -23.40 4.99 -2.87
N LYS A 189 -24.68 4.61 -2.70
CA LYS A 189 -25.29 3.50 -3.44
C LYS A 189 -25.77 3.95 -4.82
N LYS A 190 -25.73 3.03 -5.79
CA LYS A 190 -26.26 3.24 -7.14
C LYS A 190 -27.79 3.29 -7.10
N THR A 191 -28.40 4.22 -7.85
CA THR A 191 -29.86 4.35 -7.90
C THR A 191 -30.52 3.02 -8.29
N GLY A 192 -31.39 2.50 -7.42
CA GLY A 192 -32.10 1.23 -7.66
C GLY A 192 -31.26 -0.04 -7.44
N SER A 193 -30.09 0.06 -6.83
CA SER A 193 -29.23 -1.09 -6.45
C SER A 193 -28.71 -0.94 -5.03
N ASP A 194 -28.34 -2.06 -4.41
CA ASP A 194 -27.58 -2.07 -3.16
C ASP A 194 -26.06 -1.91 -3.37
N ASP A 195 -25.62 -1.89 -4.63
CA ASP A 195 -24.22 -1.72 -5.00
C ASP A 195 -23.71 -0.33 -4.62
N TRP A 196 -22.55 -0.31 -3.97
CA TRP A 196 -21.81 0.91 -3.68
C TRP A 196 -20.96 1.34 -4.89
N TYR A 197 -20.86 2.64 -5.09
CA TYR A 197 -19.75 3.19 -5.86
C TYR A 197 -18.43 2.87 -5.14
N PRO A 198 -17.41 2.36 -5.83
CA PRO A 198 -16.13 1.98 -5.23
C PRO A 198 -15.27 3.17 -4.78
N TYR A 199 -15.52 4.36 -5.31
CA TYR A 199 -14.72 5.54 -5.01
C TYR A 199 -15.56 6.78 -4.69
N VAL A 200 -14.91 7.69 -3.96
CA VAL A 200 -15.40 9.02 -3.64
C VAL A 200 -14.36 10.04 -4.10
N GLY A 201 -14.80 11.04 -4.86
CA GLY A 201 -14.00 12.19 -5.23
C GLY A 201 -14.39 13.40 -4.40
N LEU A 202 -13.41 14.22 -4.04
CA LEU A 202 -13.61 15.50 -3.38
C LEU A 202 -12.74 16.57 -4.04
N LYS A 203 -13.24 17.80 -4.12
CA LYS A 203 -12.50 18.95 -4.65
C LYS A 203 -12.78 20.23 -3.87
N THR A 204 -11.83 21.16 -3.89
CA THR A 204 -12.02 22.53 -3.39
C THR A 204 -12.99 23.31 -4.29
N PRO A 205 -13.62 24.40 -3.80
CA PRO A 205 -14.56 25.19 -4.59
C PRO A 205 -14.00 25.70 -5.92
N ASP A 206 -12.71 26.03 -5.94
CA ASP A 206 -11.99 26.49 -7.15
C ASP A 206 -11.48 25.33 -8.03
N GLY A 207 -11.67 24.08 -7.62
CA GLY A 207 -11.09 22.89 -8.27
C GLY A 207 -9.56 22.82 -8.22
N GLY A 208 -8.90 23.71 -7.47
CA GLY A 208 -7.45 23.84 -7.41
C GLY A 208 -6.76 22.70 -6.66
N TYR A 209 -7.48 22.00 -5.78
CA TYR A 209 -7.01 20.79 -5.11
C TYR A 209 -8.13 19.75 -5.02
N TYR A 210 -7.80 18.48 -5.28
CA TYR A 210 -8.75 17.40 -5.41
C TYR A 210 -8.12 16.07 -4.99
N VAL A 211 -8.92 15.20 -4.39
CA VAL A 211 -8.51 13.89 -3.91
C VAL A 211 -9.52 12.84 -4.33
N GLY A 212 -9.04 11.65 -4.64
CA GLY A 212 -9.85 10.47 -4.85
C GLY A 212 -9.56 9.43 -3.77
N ILE A 213 -10.60 8.82 -3.21
CA ILE A 213 -10.50 7.92 -2.04
C ILE A 213 -11.39 6.70 -2.29
N ASP A 214 -10.96 5.54 -1.83
CA ASP A 214 -11.80 4.34 -1.82
C ASP A 214 -12.96 4.49 -0.82
N THR A 215 -14.15 4.03 -1.19
CA THR A 215 -15.36 4.12 -0.35
C THR A 215 -15.19 3.50 1.04
N PRO A 216 -14.52 2.34 1.22
CA PRO A 216 -14.26 1.79 2.55
C PRO A 216 -13.54 2.76 3.49
N SER A 217 -12.50 3.45 3.02
CA SER A 217 -11.77 4.43 3.85
C SER A 217 -12.60 5.69 4.14
N VAL A 218 -13.51 6.08 3.24
CA VAL A 218 -14.47 7.16 3.50
C VAL A 218 -15.49 6.77 4.56
N LEU A 219 -15.99 5.54 4.51
CA LEU A 219 -16.97 5.01 5.48
C LEU A 219 -16.34 4.51 6.78
N HIS A 220 -15.02 4.64 6.93
CA HIS A 220 -14.31 4.24 8.14
C HIS A 220 -14.86 5.00 9.37
N PRO A 221 -15.05 4.36 10.55
CA PRO A 221 -15.69 4.98 11.71
C PRO A 221 -15.00 6.24 12.25
N GLN A 222 -13.73 6.45 11.90
CA GLN A 222 -12.94 7.61 12.30
C GLN A 222 -12.79 8.70 11.22
N THR A 223 -13.35 8.48 10.03
CA THR A 223 -13.34 9.49 8.97
C THR A 223 -14.44 10.50 9.22
N ILE A 224 -14.07 11.78 9.32
CA ILE A 224 -15.00 12.87 9.61
C ILE A 224 -14.89 14.01 8.60
N LEU A 225 -16.01 14.68 8.38
CA LEU A 225 -16.10 16.01 7.78
C LEU A 225 -15.96 17.03 8.91
N ALA A 226 -14.74 17.49 9.16
CA ALA A 226 -14.41 18.37 10.27
C ALA A 226 -14.73 19.84 9.95
N TYR A 227 -15.37 20.51 10.91
CA TYR A 227 -15.65 21.96 10.90
C TYR A 227 -15.08 22.67 12.14
N GLU A 228 -14.41 21.93 13.02
CA GLU A 228 -13.72 22.44 14.20
C GLU A 228 -12.31 21.83 14.36
N MET A 229 -11.42 22.58 14.97
CA MET A 229 -10.07 22.19 15.38
C MET A 229 -9.80 22.77 16.77
N ASN A 230 -9.32 21.94 17.70
CA ASN A 230 -9.04 22.36 19.08
C ASN A 230 -10.24 23.05 19.77
N ASN A 231 -11.46 22.55 19.58
CA ASN A 231 -12.75 23.12 20.03
C ASN A 231 -13.15 24.49 19.44
N GLU A 232 -12.41 25.00 18.46
CA GLU A 232 -12.71 26.25 17.78
C GLU A 232 -13.09 26.02 16.32
N PRO A 233 -13.87 26.92 15.68
CA PRO A 233 -14.10 26.87 14.25
C PRO A 233 -12.79 26.81 13.46
N LEU A 234 -12.80 26.11 12.31
CA LEU A 234 -11.62 26.04 11.46
C LEU A 234 -11.14 27.43 11.04
N GLN A 235 -9.81 27.61 11.09
CA GLN A 235 -9.14 28.74 10.48
C GLN A 235 -8.92 28.50 8.98
N ASP A 236 -8.74 29.57 8.21
CA ASP A 236 -8.62 29.49 6.74
C ASP A 236 -7.48 28.60 6.26
N LEU A 237 -6.30 28.71 6.87
CA LEU A 237 -5.13 27.90 6.52
C LEU A 237 -5.30 26.40 6.87
N HIS A 238 -6.25 26.10 7.76
CA HIS A 238 -6.62 24.74 8.15
C HIS A 238 -7.82 24.20 7.38
N GLY A 239 -8.36 24.95 6.42
CA GLY A 239 -9.37 24.47 5.49
C GLY A 239 -10.80 24.82 5.85
N ALA A 240 -11.03 25.94 6.53
CA ALA A 240 -12.36 26.47 6.75
C ALA A 240 -13.18 26.59 5.44
N PRO A 241 -14.51 26.39 5.50
CA PRO A 241 -15.30 26.04 6.69
C PRO A 241 -15.37 24.53 6.98
N LEU A 242 -15.02 23.68 6.01
CA LEU A 242 -15.13 22.22 6.12
C LEU A 242 -13.90 21.55 5.51
N ARG A 243 -13.31 20.58 6.22
CA ARG A 243 -12.21 19.75 5.73
C ARG A 243 -12.46 18.27 5.93
N LEU A 244 -11.78 17.44 5.16
CA LEU A 244 -11.73 16.01 5.39
C LEU A 244 -10.65 15.69 6.43
N ILE A 245 -11.01 14.83 7.37
CA ILE A 245 -10.09 14.17 8.30
C ILE A 245 -10.25 12.67 8.13
N ILE A 246 -9.17 12.00 7.70
CA ILE A 246 -9.15 10.57 7.36
C ILE A 246 -7.92 9.91 7.98
N PRO A 247 -8.03 9.36 9.20
CA PRO A 247 -6.87 8.89 9.98
C PRO A 247 -6.10 7.72 9.37
N VAL A 248 -6.75 6.91 8.53
CA VAL A 248 -6.17 5.75 7.85
C VAL A 248 -5.37 6.13 6.59
N LYS A 249 -5.17 7.43 6.33
CA LYS A 249 -4.42 7.95 5.17
C LYS A 249 -3.45 9.05 5.59
N TYR A 250 -2.39 9.23 4.79
CA TYR A 250 -1.50 10.37 4.94
C TYR A 250 -2.20 11.72 4.70
N GLY A 251 -1.60 12.79 5.24
CA GLY A 251 -2.11 14.15 5.24
C GLY A 251 -2.50 14.73 3.87
N VAL A 252 -1.93 14.22 2.78
CA VAL A 252 -2.31 14.64 1.41
C VAL A 252 -3.77 14.31 1.08
N LYS A 253 -4.36 13.26 1.67
CA LYS A 253 -5.78 12.91 1.47
C LYS A 253 -6.73 13.74 2.33
N ASN A 254 -6.23 14.45 3.34
CA ASN A 254 -7.03 15.24 4.25
C ASN A 254 -7.36 16.61 3.60
N LEU A 255 -8.23 16.57 2.58
CA LEU A 255 -8.61 17.71 1.75
C LEU A 255 -9.11 18.88 2.59
N LYS A 256 -8.49 20.05 2.41
CA LYS A 256 -8.91 21.31 3.03
C LYS A 256 -9.99 21.99 2.20
N ARG A 257 -10.92 22.71 2.85
CA ARG A 257 -11.96 23.52 2.20
C ARG A 257 -12.70 22.73 1.12
N ILE A 258 -13.47 21.73 1.54
CA ILE A 258 -14.26 20.91 0.62
C ILE A 258 -15.30 21.82 -0.06
N GLY A 259 -15.37 21.77 -1.38
CA GLY A 259 -16.41 22.42 -2.18
C GLY A 259 -17.43 21.42 -2.72
N SER A 260 -16.93 20.28 -3.23
CA SER A 260 -17.81 19.22 -3.74
C SER A 260 -17.36 17.82 -3.34
N ILE A 261 -18.33 16.92 -3.27
CA ILE A 261 -18.17 15.47 -3.07
C ILE A 261 -19.00 14.74 -4.13
N TRP A 262 -18.46 13.66 -4.69
CA TRP A 262 -19.19 12.79 -5.62
C TRP A 262 -18.75 11.33 -5.47
N PHE A 263 -19.64 10.43 -5.84
CA PHE A 263 -19.38 8.99 -5.85
C PHE A 263 -19.21 8.50 -7.29
N SER A 264 -18.28 7.56 -7.51
CA SER A 264 -17.82 7.21 -8.86
C SER A 264 -17.46 5.73 -8.99
N ASP A 265 -17.79 5.14 -10.15
CA ASP A 265 -17.34 3.82 -10.58
C ASP A 265 -15.87 3.85 -11.01
N GLU A 266 -15.45 4.97 -11.60
CA GLU A 266 -14.07 5.19 -12.00
C GLU A 266 -13.29 5.86 -10.88
N ARG A 267 -12.00 5.53 -10.82
CA ARG A 267 -11.06 6.13 -9.86
C ARG A 267 -10.99 7.65 -10.11
N PRO A 268 -11.43 8.50 -9.16
CA PRO A 268 -11.38 9.94 -9.33
C PRO A 268 -9.95 10.43 -9.49
N ARG A 269 -9.80 11.57 -10.14
CA ARG A 269 -8.52 12.27 -10.21
C ARG A 269 -8.00 12.56 -8.80
N ASP A 270 -6.68 12.51 -8.63
CA ASP A 270 -6.01 12.86 -7.39
C ASP A 270 -4.79 13.72 -7.66
N PHE A 271 -4.73 14.87 -6.97
CA PHE A 271 -3.76 15.92 -7.27
C PHE A 271 -2.31 15.44 -7.12
N TRP A 272 -2.00 14.70 -6.05
CA TRP A 272 -0.63 14.24 -5.81
C TRP A 272 -0.33 12.95 -6.56
N ALA A 273 -1.32 12.07 -6.74
CA ALA A 273 -1.14 10.89 -7.56
C ALA A 273 -0.76 11.29 -9.00
N GLU A 274 -1.43 12.27 -9.60
CA GLU A 274 -1.08 12.82 -10.93
C GLU A 274 0.34 13.41 -11.00
N ARG A 275 0.96 13.67 -9.84
CA ARG A 275 2.30 14.26 -9.70
C ARG A 275 3.38 13.26 -9.28
N GLY A 276 3.05 11.97 -9.24
CA GLY A 276 4.02 10.90 -8.97
C GLY A 276 3.89 10.26 -7.59
N TYR A 277 2.97 10.70 -6.74
CA TYR A 277 2.73 10.04 -5.46
C TYR A 277 1.88 8.80 -5.62
N ASP A 278 1.90 7.93 -4.61
CA ASP A 278 0.94 6.83 -4.51
C ASP A 278 -0.50 7.36 -4.50
N TYR A 279 -1.41 6.64 -5.14
CA TYR A 279 -2.83 6.98 -5.11
C TYR A 279 -3.45 6.57 -3.78
N HIS A 280 -3.06 5.42 -3.22
CA HIS A 280 -3.71 4.87 -2.04
C HIS A 280 -3.31 5.60 -0.75
N VAL A 281 -2.00 5.84 -0.56
CA VAL A 281 -1.40 6.56 0.60
C VAL A 281 -2.03 6.18 1.95
N GLY A 282 -2.22 4.86 2.12
CA GLY A 282 -2.71 4.23 3.34
C GLY A 282 -1.69 4.23 4.46
N LEU A 283 -2.19 4.11 5.70
CA LEU A 283 -1.43 4.00 6.94
C LEU A 283 -1.76 2.70 7.69
#